data_AF-A0A671WU83-F1
#
_entry.id   AF-A0A671WU83-F1
#
_cell.length_a   1.000
_cell.length_b   1.000
_cell.length_c   1.000
_cell.angle_alpha   90.00
_cell.angle_beta   90.00
_cell.angle_gamma   90.00
#
_symmetry.space_group_name_H-M   'P 1'
#
loop_
_entity.id
_entity.type
_entity.pdbx_description
1 polymer ?
#
loop_
_entity_poly.entity_id
_entity_poly.type
_entity_poly.pdbx_seq_one_letter_code
_entity_poly.pdbx_strand_id
1 'polypeptide(L)'
;MILLEINNRIIEETLTLKFDGASNGTKPEAVDVTFADFDGVLYHISNPNGDKTKVMVSISLKFYKELQEHGADELLKRVYGNFLVSTEAGYNVSLLYDLDALPANKDEVVHQAGMLKRNCFASVFEKYFKFQEEGKEGEQRAVVHYRDDESMYVGEVPVKHWMKPLCCNCTSVHV
;
A
#
# COMPACT_ATOMS: atom_id res chain seq x y z
N MET A 1 13.80 3.61 -18.74
CA MET A 1 13.29 2.67 -17.72
C MET A 1 12.10 1.93 -18.31
N ILE A 2 12.09 0.59 -18.30
CA ILE A 2 11.03 -0.21 -18.96
C ILE A 2 9.87 -0.51 -18.00
N LEU A 3 10.17 -0.90 -16.76
CA LEU A 3 9.17 -1.10 -15.70
C LEU A 3 9.05 0.18 -14.87
N LEU A 4 7.84 0.54 -14.45
CA LEU A 4 7.63 1.66 -13.54
C LEU A 4 8.20 1.34 -12.16
N GLU A 5 8.78 2.36 -11.51
CA GLU A 5 9.20 2.28 -10.12
C GLU A 5 7.98 2.22 -9.21
N ILE A 6 8.08 1.43 -8.14
CA ILE A 6 6.96 1.16 -7.22
C ILE A 6 6.99 2.13 -6.03
N ASN A 7 8.19 2.48 -5.59
CA ASN A 7 8.44 3.43 -4.50
C ASN A 7 8.28 4.87 -4.98
N ASN A 8 7.68 5.70 -4.14
CA ASN A 8 7.57 7.12 -4.40
C ASN A 8 8.89 7.82 -4.01
N ARG A 9 9.64 8.30 -5.02
CA ARG A 9 10.92 8.98 -4.83
C ARG A 9 10.83 10.23 -3.96
N ILE A 10 9.74 11.00 -4.07
CA ILE A 10 9.58 12.25 -3.31
C ILE A 10 9.52 11.92 -1.81
N ILE A 11 8.80 10.88 -1.42
CA ILE A 11 8.75 10.40 -0.03
C ILE A 11 10.14 9.96 0.43
N GLU A 12 10.79 9.08 -0.34
CA GLU A 12 12.08 8.52 0.06
C GLU A 12 13.17 9.60 0.19
N GLU A 13 13.31 10.47 -0.82
CA GLU A 13 14.30 11.56 -0.81
C GLU A 13 14.03 12.55 0.34
N THR A 14 12.77 12.92 0.57
CA THR A 14 12.41 13.87 1.64
C THR A 14 12.70 13.28 3.01
N LEU A 15 12.31 12.03 3.27
CA LEU A 15 12.55 11.39 4.56
C LEU A 15 14.03 11.10 4.79
N THR A 16 14.76 10.65 3.78
CA THR A 16 16.21 10.43 3.86
C THR A 16 16.91 11.71 4.29
N LEU A 17 16.62 12.83 3.63
CA LEU A 17 17.20 14.13 3.95
C LEU A 17 16.91 14.54 5.41
N LYS A 18 15.66 14.35 5.88
CA LYS A 18 15.28 14.71 7.26
C LYS A 18 15.93 13.78 8.28
N PHE A 19 16.02 12.47 8.00
CA PHE A 19 16.62 11.49 8.90
C PHE A 19 18.13 11.68 9.01
N ASP A 20 18.82 11.93 7.89
CA ASP A 20 20.25 12.22 7.87
C ASP A 20 20.55 13.54 8.58
N GLY A 21 19.73 14.57 8.34
CA GLY A 21 19.82 15.85 9.05
C GLY A 21 19.77 15.67 10.56
N ALA A 22 18.76 14.96 11.06
CA ALA A 22 18.60 14.67 12.49
C ALA A 22 19.75 13.83 13.07
N SER A 23 20.22 12.83 12.32
CA SER A 23 21.33 11.96 12.72
C SER A 23 22.66 12.72 12.89
N ASN A 24 22.86 13.74 12.08
CA ASN A 24 24.04 14.59 12.09
C ASN A 24 23.92 15.77 13.10
N GLY A 25 22.84 15.83 13.88
CA GLY A 25 22.58 16.92 14.82
C GLY A 25 22.24 18.26 14.14
N THR A 26 21.82 18.22 12.88
CA THR A 26 21.36 19.42 12.17
C THR A 26 20.04 19.88 12.79
N LYS A 27 19.86 21.19 12.90
CA LYS A 27 18.62 21.76 13.40
C LYS A 27 17.44 21.33 12.51
N PRO A 28 16.35 20.78 13.08
CA PRO A 28 15.19 20.38 12.29
C PRO A 28 14.58 21.55 11.51
N GLU A 29 14.44 21.34 10.20
CA GLU A 29 13.87 22.31 9.28
C GLU A 29 12.40 21.99 8.99
N ALA A 30 11.62 23.04 8.78
CA ALA A 30 10.22 22.88 8.41
C ALA A 30 10.08 22.11 7.07
N VAL A 31 8.98 21.39 6.92
CA VAL A 31 8.57 20.73 5.70
C VAL A 31 7.05 20.84 5.57
N ASP A 32 6.62 21.20 4.36
CA ASP A 32 5.22 21.28 3.95
C ASP A 32 5.22 21.10 2.42
N VAL A 33 4.92 19.89 1.97
CA VAL A 33 4.99 19.50 0.56
C VAL A 33 3.75 18.69 0.22
N THR A 34 3.01 19.15 -0.79
CA THR A 34 1.88 18.41 -1.38
C THR A 34 2.26 17.98 -2.79
N PHE A 35 2.06 16.70 -3.10
CA PHE A 35 2.37 16.13 -4.42
C PHE A 35 1.44 14.98 -4.74
N ALA A 36 1.37 14.61 -6.02
CA ALA A 36 0.50 13.55 -6.51
C ALA A 36 1.30 12.33 -6.96
N ASP A 37 0.60 11.22 -7.14
CA ASP A 37 1.07 9.96 -7.73
C ASP A 37 0.02 9.47 -8.74
N PHE A 38 0.27 8.36 -9.42
CA PHE A 38 -0.69 7.74 -10.34
C PHE A 38 -2.03 7.42 -9.64
N ASP A 39 -3.09 7.21 -10.42
CA ASP A 39 -4.43 6.82 -9.94
C ASP A 39 -5.13 7.89 -9.06
N GLY A 40 -4.77 9.16 -9.26
CA GLY A 40 -5.38 10.28 -8.53
C GLY A 40 -5.04 10.29 -7.04
N VAL A 41 -3.94 9.65 -6.66
CA VAL A 41 -3.42 9.65 -5.29
C VAL A 41 -2.79 10.99 -4.97
N LEU A 42 -3.08 11.51 -3.78
CA LEU A 42 -2.49 12.75 -3.26
C LEU A 42 -1.73 12.45 -1.97
N TYR A 43 -0.51 12.97 -1.87
CA TYR A 43 0.32 12.91 -0.68
C TYR A 43 0.52 14.30 -0.07
N HIS A 44 0.75 14.30 1.23
CA HIS A 44 1.17 15.48 1.98
C HIS A 44 2.23 15.11 3.00
N ILE A 45 3.35 15.81 2.96
CA ILE A 45 4.42 15.70 3.95
C ILE A 45 4.51 16.99 4.72
N SER A 46 4.28 16.95 6.03
CA SER A 46 4.20 18.15 6.85
C SER A 46 4.77 17.96 8.26
N ASN A 47 4.97 19.07 8.97
CA ASN A 47 5.20 19.08 10.41
C ASN A 47 3.88 19.27 11.17
N PRO A 48 3.33 18.23 11.83
CA PRO A 48 2.05 18.36 12.51
C PRO A 48 2.14 19.37 13.65
N ASN A 49 1.15 20.24 13.76
CA ASN A 49 1.10 21.33 14.76
C ASN A 49 2.30 22.29 14.71
N GLY A 50 3.07 22.31 13.61
CA GLY A 50 4.29 23.10 13.49
C GLY A 50 5.51 22.53 14.22
N ASP A 51 5.42 21.30 14.73
CA ASP A 51 6.51 20.62 15.44
C ASP A 51 7.56 20.09 14.45
N LYS A 52 8.69 20.79 14.33
CA LYS A 52 9.73 20.49 13.34
C LYS A 52 10.47 19.20 13.61
N THR A 53 10.40 18.64 14.82
CA THR A 53 11.00 17.34 15.14
C THR A 53 10.12 16.19 14.65
N LYS A 54 8.91 16.45 14.18
CA LYS A 54 7.99 15.42 13.68
C LYS A 54 7.72 15.61 12.21
N VAL A 55 7.84 14.53 11.45
CA VAL A 55 7.50 14.52 10.03
C VAL A 55 6.33 13.57 9.82
N MET A 56 5.20 14.11 9.36
CA MET A 56 4.03 13.34 9.01
C MET A 56 3.98 13.13 7.50
N VAL A 57 3.68 11.91 7.06
CA VAL A 57 3.43 11.55 5.67
C VAL A 57 2.00 11.01 5.57
N SER A 58 1.14 11.76 4.88
CA SER A 58 -0.28 11.43 4.71
C SER A 58 -0.57 11.09 3.25
N ILE A 59 -1.46 10.13 3.02
CA ILE A 59 -1.93 9.71 1.70
C ILE A 59 -3.46 9.77 1.63
N SER A 60 -3.96 10.29 0.52
CA SER A 60 -5.38 10.36 0.18
C SER A 60 -5.64 9.57 -1.10
N LEU A 61 -6.55 8.61 -1.01
CA LEU A 61 -7.04 7.78 -2.11
C LEU A 61 -8.58 7.81 -2.09
N LYS A 62 -9.20 8.17 -3.21
CA LYS A 62 -10.67 8.24 -3.32
C LYS A 62 -11.38 6.91 -2.99
N PHE A 63 -10.72 5.80 -3.32
CA PHE A 63 -11.22 4.43 -3.17
C PHE A 63 -10.70 3.72 -1.91
N TYR A 64 -10.13 4.45 -0.94
CA TYR A 64 -9.57 3.81 0.26
C TYR A 64 -10.60 2.99 1.05
N LYS A 65 -11.86 3.44 1.09
CA LYS A 65 -12.94 2.71 1.78
C LYS A 65 -13.16 1.30 1.21
N GLU A 66 -13.05 1.15 -0.11
CA GLU A 66 -13.16 -0.15 -0.78
C GLU A 66 -11.99 -1.05 -0.37
N LEU A 67 -10.78 -0.50 -0.27
CA LEU A 67 -9.62 -1.25 0.23
C LEU A 67 -9.77 -1.65 1.71
N GLN A 68 -10.39 -0.80 2.54
CA GLN A 68 -10.65 -1.12 3.95
C GLN A 68 -11.60 -2.33 4.10
N GLU A 69 -12.61 -2.45 3.23
CA GLU A 69 -13.50 -3.64 3.21
C GLU A 69 -12.74 -4.95 2.91
N HIS A 70 -11.53 -4.84 2.35
CA HIS A 70 -10.64 -5.95 2.06
C HIS A 70 -9.42 -6.05 3.01
N GLY A 71 -9.46 -5.37 4.16
CA GLY A 71 -8.47 -5.55 5.23
C GLY A 71 -7.22 -4.66 5.13
N ALA A 72 -7.38 -3.46 4.56
CA ALA A 72 -6.28 -2.49 4.47
C ALA A 72 -5.72 -2.09 5.85
N ASP A 73 -6.60 -1.82 6.83
CA ASP A 73 -6.17 -1.31 8.13
C ASP A 73 -5.33 -2.34 8.91
N GLU A 74 -5.69 -3.62 8.85
CA GLU A 74 -4.93 -4.70 9.49
C GLU A 74 -3.55 -4.88 8.85
N LEU A 75 -3.47 -4.81 7.52
CA LEU A 75 -2.20 -4.91 6.80
C LEU A 75 -1.31 -3.71 7.12
N LEU A 76 -1.84 -2.50 7.06
CA LEU A 76 -1.08 -1.28 7.34
C LEU A 76 -0.59 -1.25 8.78
N LYS A 77 -1.40 -1.69 9.74
CA LYS A 77 -0.98 -1.83 11.14
C LYS A 77 0.16 -2.83 11.30
N ARG A 78 0.14 -3.94 10.55
CA ARG A 78 1.21 -4.95 10.55
C ARG A 78 2.50 -4.41 9.92
N VAL A 79 2.42 -3.63 8.85
CA VAL A 79 3.58 -3.11 8.12
C VAL A 79 4.22 -1.91 8.82
N TYR A 80 3.41 -0.92 9.23
CA TYR A 80 3.90 0.35 9.75
C TYR A 80 3.96 0.40 11.28
N GLY A 81 3.24 -0.49 11.97
CA GLY A 81 3.31 -0.64 13.42
C GLY A 81 3.12 0.69 14.15
N ASN A 82 4.17 1.11 14.86
CA ASN A 82 4.18 2.32 15.69
C ASN A 82 4.23 3.62 14.89
N PHE A 83 4.60 3.57 13.59
CA PHE A 83 4.61 4.76 12.74
C PHE A 83 3.20 5.14 12.28
N LEU A 84 2.25 4.20 12.27
CA LEU A 84 0.87 4.46 11.88
C LEU A 84 0.13 5.21 13.00
N VAL A 85 -0.41 6.39 12.68
CA VAL A 85 -1.12 7.26 13.64
C VAL A 85 -2.53 7.59 13.17
N SER A 86 -3.25 8.39 13.97
CA SER A 86 -4.53 8.97 13.54
C SER A 86 -4.35 9.79 12.26
N THR A 87 -5.27 9.61 11.34
CA THR A 87 -5.23 10.22 10.01
C THR A 87 -5.32 11.74 10.08
N GLU A 88 -4.53 12.41 9.24
CA GLU A 88 -4.68 13.83 8.97
C GLU A 88 -6.04 14.12 8.33
N ALA A 89 -6.64 15.27 8.66
CA ALA A 89 -7.93 15.67 8.11
C ALA A 89 -7.84 15.79 6.57
N GLY A 90 -8.73 15.08 5.87
CA GLY A 90 -8.74 15.02 4.41
C GLY A 90 -7.87 13.93 3.80
N TYR A 91 -7.17 13.13 4.63
CA TYR A 91 -6.36 12.00 4.21
C TYR A 91 -6.89 10.69 4.80
N ASN A 92 -6.45 9.57 4.24
CA ASN A 92 -6.93 8.24 4.59
C ASN A 92 -5.98 7.46 5.51
N VAL A 93 -4.68 7.71 5.37
CA VAL A 93 -3.63 7.07 6.17
C VAL A 93 -2.55 8.11 6.45
N SER A 94 -2.04 8.14 7.68
CA SER A 94 -0.94 9.02 8.08
C SER A 94 0.11 8.25 8.87
N LEU A 95 1.36 8.44 8.46
CA LEU A 95 2.55 7.93 9.13
C LEU A 95 3.26 9.08 9.83
N LEU A 96 3.73 8.86 11.05
CA LEU A 96 4.45 9.86 11.84
C LEU A 96 5.84 9.36 12.20
N TYR A 97 6.84 10.18 11.89
CA TYR A 97 8.23 9.93 12.21
C TYR A 97 8.75 10.99 13.18
N ASP A 98 9.27 10.54 14.30
CA ASP A 98 9.92 11.39 15.29
C ASP A 98 11.44 11.44 15.03
N LEU A 99 11.94 12.63 14.71
CA LEU A 99 13.35 12.88 14.40
C LEU A 99 14.24 12.80 15.65
N ASP A 100 13.66 12.93 16.86
CA ASP A 100 14.40 12.77 18.12
C ASP A 100 14.53 11.29 18.52
N ALA A 101 13.72 10.40 17.92
CA ALA A 101 13.66 8.97 18.23
C ALA A 101 13.71 8.11 16.97
N LEU A 102 14.73 8.32 16.13
CA LEU A 102 14.89 7.57 14.88
C LEU A 102 15.16 6.08 15.10
N PRO A 103 14.61 5.20 14.25
CA PRO A 103 14.90 3.77 14.27
C PRO A 103 16.35 3.49 13.84
N ALA A 104 16.86 2.32 14.22
CA ALA A 104 18.20 1.88 13.80
C ALA A 104 18.28 1.60 12.28
N ASN A 105 17.22 1.04 11.70
CA ASN A 105 17.10 0.65 10.29
C ASN A 105 16.43 1.75 9.44
N LYS A 106 17.06 2.92 9.36
CA LYS A 106 16.51 4.10 8.67
C LYS A 106 16.13 3.82 7.21
N ASP A 107 17.04 3.21 6.45
CA ASP A 107 16.84 2.95 5.02
C ASP A 107 15.61 2.08 4.75
N GLU A 108 15.40 1.04 5.57
CA GLU A 108 14.24 0.17 5.46
C GLU A 108 12.94 0.90 5.78
N VAL A 109 12.95 1.74 6.83
CA VAL A 109 11.78 2.53 7.22
C VAL A 109 11.42 3.57 6.15
N VAL A 110 12.43 4.24 5.58
CA VAL A 110 12.25 5.16 4.46
C VAL A 110 11.67 4.42 3.25
N HIS A 111 12.22 3.25 2.91
CA HIS A 111 11.73 2.46 1.79
C HIS A 111 10.28 1.99 2.00
N GLN A 112 9.93 1.53 3.20
CA GLN A 112 8.55 1.17 3.54
C GLN A 112 7.59 2.38 3.43
N ALA A 113 8.03 3.58 3.80
CA ALA A 113 7.26 4.80 3.61
C ALA A 113 7.04 5.09 2.11
N GLY A 114 8.08 4.92 1.28
CA GLY A 114 8.00 5.05 -0.18
C GLY A 114 7.00 4.09 -0.83
N MET A 115 6.72 2.95 -0.21
CA MET A 115 5.77 1.94 -0.69
C MET A 115 4.32 2.13 -0.19
N LEU A 116 3.98 3.29 0.40
CA LEU A 116 2.69 3.50 1.07
C LEU A 116 1.46 3.20 0.19
N LYS A 117 1.41 3.73 -1.04
CA LYS A 117 0.35 3.40 -1.99
C LYS A 117 0.28 1.89 -2.27
N ARG A 118 1.42 1.26 -2.57
CA ARG A 118 1.50 -0.19 -2.83
C ARG A 118 0.95 -0.99 -1.66
N ASN A 119 1.30 -0.61 -0.43
CA ASN A 119 0.86 -1.30 0.77
C ASN A 119 -0.64 -1.10 1.04
N CYS A 120 -1.22 0.06 0.69
CA CYS A 120 -2.68 0.23 0.71
C CYS A 120 -3.38 -0.76 -0.24
N PHE A 121 -2.85 -0.93 -1.46
CA PHE A 121 -3.40 -1.89 -2.43
C PHE A 121 -3.13 -3.35 -2.08
N ALA A 122 -2.08 -3.67 -1.33
CA ALA A 122 -1.68 -5.05 -1.08
C ALA A 122 -2.76 -5.87 -0.36
N SER A 123 -3.63 -5.23 0.43
CA SER A 123 -4.62 -5.93 1.26
C SER A 123 -5.63 -6.74 0.44
N VAL A 124 -6.13 -6.15 -0.66
CA VAL A 124 -7.06 -6.86 -1.54
C VAL A 124 -6.40 -8.11 -2.13
N PHE A 125 -5.14 -8.01 -2.58
CA PHE A 125 -4.45 -9.17 -3.16
C PHE A 125 -4.15 -10.25 -2.12
N GLU A 126 -3.65 -9.88 -0.93
CA GLU A 126 -3.38 -10.85 0.15
C GLU A 126 -4.65 -11.62 0.53
N LYS A 127 -5.81 -10.94 0.61
CA LYS A 127 -7.09 -11.57 0.91
C LYS A 127 -7.48 -12.65 -0.11
N TYR A 128 -7.44 -12.34 -1.41
CA TYR A 128 -7.82 -13.31 -2.45
C TYR A 128 -6.79 -14.40 -2.68
N PHE A 129 -5.49 -14.11 -2.49
CA PHE A 129 -4.47 -15.16 -2.51
C PHE A 129 -4.69 -16.17 -1.39
N LYS A 130 -5.09 -15.71 -0.20
CA LYS A 130 -5.45 -16.59 0.90
C LYS A 130 -6.72 -17.41 0.61
N PHE A 131 -7.74 -16.83 -0.02
CA PHE A 131 -8.92 -17.60 -0.47
C PHE A 131 -8.54 -18.71 -1.45
N GLN A 132 -7.67 -18.41 -2.41
CA GLN A 132 -7.17 -19.38 -3.38
C GLN A 132 -6.35 -20.49 -2.71
N GLU A 133 -5.47 -20.15 -1.77
CA GLU A 133 -4.65 -21.09 -1.01
C GLU A 133 -5.48 -22.04 -0.15
N GLU A 134 -6.51 -21.51 0.53
CA GLU A 134 -7.43 -22.29 1.38
C GLU A 134 -8.47 -23.09 0.56
N GLY A 135 -8.51 -22.91 -0.77
CA GLY A 135 -9.50 -23.53 -1.64
C GLY A 135 -10.94 -23.08 -1.36
N LYS A 136 -11.11 -21.85 -0.84
CA LYS A 136 -12.43 -21.24 -0.68
C LYS A 136 -12.98 -20.87 -2.06
N GLU A 137 -14.25 -21.21 -2.29
CA GLU A 137 -14.92 -20.97 -3.57
C GLU A 137 -16.22 -20.18 -3.34
N GLY A 138 -16.55 -19.28 -4.25
CA GLY A 138 -17.84 -18.57 -4.26
C GLY A 138 -17.86 -17.31 -3.39
N GLU A 139 -16.69 -16.77 -3.07
CA GLU A 139 -16.56 -15.49 -2.40
C GLU A 139 -16.93 -14.35 -3.36
N GLN A 140 -17.48 -13.27 -2.81
CA GLN A 140 -17.82 -12.12 -3.63
C GLN A 140 -16.55 -11.42 -4.09
N ARG A 141 -16.34 -11.31 -5.41
CA ARG A 141 -15.23 -10.55 -6.00
C ARG A 141 -15.12 -9.13 -5.43
N ALA A 142 -13.89 -8.66 -5.26
CA ALA A 142 -13.59 -7.28 -4.95
C ALA A 142 -13.78 -6.42 -6.20
N VAL A 143 -14.27 -5.21 -5.98
CA VAL A 143 -14.36 -4.17 -7.00
C VAL A 143 -13.66 -2.95 -6.41
N VAL A 144 -12.57 -2.53 -7.04
CA VAL A 144 -11.80 -1.35 -6.63
C VAL A 144 -11.82 -0.32 -7.75
N HIS A 145 -12.48 0.81 -7.53
CA HIS A 145 -12.55 1.93 -8.46
C HIS A 145 -11.31 2.80 -8.33
N TYR A 146 -10.16 2.27 -8.79
CA TYR A 146 -8.86 2.94 -8.62
C TYR A 146 -8.76 4.26 -9.40
N ARG A 147 -9.63 4.50 -10.38
CA ARG A 147 -9.84 5.79 -11.05
C ARG A 147 -11.34 6.05 -11.20
N ASP A 148 -11.71 7.28 -11.50
CA ASP A 148 -13.12 7.70 -11.61
C ASP A 148 -13.88 6.92 -12.71
N ASP A 149 -13.17 6.45 -13.74
CA ASP A 149 -13.68 5.76 -14.93
C ASP A 149 -13.07 4.37 -15.15
N GLU A 150 -12.23 3.88 -14.24
CA GLU A 150 -11.60 2.55 -14.34
C GLU A 150 -11.81 1.73 -13.07
N SER A 151 -11.94 0.42 -13.21
CA SER A 151 -12.20 -0.48 -12.08
C SER A 151 -11.39 -1.76 -12.19
N MET A 152 -10.87 -2.21 -11.06
CA MET A 152 -10.15 -3.46 -10.91
C MET A 152 -11.04 -4.48 -10.22
N TYR A 153 -11.16 -5.67 -10.82
CA TYR A 153 -11.91 -6.79 -10.27
C TYR A 153 -10.94 -7.87 -9.82
N VAL A 154 -11.03 -8.27 -8.55
CA VAL A 154 -10.20 -9.36 -7.99
C VAL A 154 -11.12 -10.44 -7.47
N GLY A 155 -10.91 -11.68 -7.92
CA GLY A 155 -11.69 -12.83 -7.49
C GLY A 155 -10.83 -14.08 -7.54
N GLU A 156 -11.18 -15.06 -6.73
CA GLU A 156 -10.63 -16.39 -6.77
C GLU A 156 -11.21 -17.18 -7.94
N VAL A 157 -10.45 -18.16 -8.45
CA VAL A 157 -10.92 -19.04 -9.53
C VAL A 157 -10.76 -20.48 -9.06
N PRO A 158 -11.85 -21.30 -9.11
CA PRO A 158 -11.78 -22.68 -8.67
C PRO A 158 -10.73 -23.46 -9.46
N VAL A 159 -9.85 -24.16 -8.75
CA VAL A 159 -8.72 -24.93 -9.31
C VAL A 159 -9.21 -26.00 -10.30
N LYS A 160 -10.46 -26.46 -10.16
CA LYS A 160 -11.10 -27.43 -11.08
C LYS A 160 -11.22 -26.94 -12.52
N HIS A 161 -11.13 -25.65 -12.80
CA HIS A 161 -11.21 -25.13 -14.17
C HIS A 161 -9.92 -25.35 -14.98
N TRP A 162 -8.78 -25.56 -14.31
CA TRP A 162 -7.47 -25.83 -14.96
C TRP A 162 -7.20 -27.32 -15.17
N MET A 163 -7.89 -28.21 -14.44
CA MET A 163 -7.80 -29.66 -14.59
C MET A 163 -9.03 -30.22 -15.31
N LYS A 164 -9.43 -29.65 -16.46
CA LYS A 164 -10.19 -30.46 -17.42
C LYS A 164 -9.19 -31.36 -18.13
N PRO A 165 -9.22 -32.69 -17.93
CA PRO A 165 -8.46 -33.57 -18.78
C PRO A 165 -9.00 -33.38 -20.19
N LEU A 166 -8.11 -33.24 -21.17
CA LEU A 166 -8.38 -33.64 -22.55
C LEU A 166 -8.61 -35.16 -22.57
N CYS A 167 -9.72 -35.63 -21.98
CA CYS A 167 -10.22 -36.98 -22.24
C CYS A 167 -10.91 -36.91 -23.59
N CYS A 168 -10.12 -37.07 -24.65
CA CYS A 168 -10.64 -37.55 -25.92
C CYS A 168 -11.40 -38.85 -25.65
N ASN A 169 -12.69 -38.85 -25.98
CA ASN A 169 -13.52 -40.04 -26.04
C ASN A 169 -12.91 -41.04 -27.04
N CYS A 170 -12.09 -41.98 -26.55
CA CYS A 170 -11.87 -43.24 -27.24
C CYS A 170 -12.99 -44.19 -26.82
N THR A 171 -14.11 -44.13 -27.55
CA THR A 171 -15.11 -45.20 -27.56
C THR A 171 -14.44 -46.49 -28.00
N SER A 172 -14.24 -47.40 -27.05
CA SER A 172 -13.94 -48.80 -27.30
C SER A 172 -15.15 -49.46 -27.96
N VAL A 173 -15.07 -49.67 -29.27
CA VAL A 173 -15.95 -50.57 -30.01
C VAL A 173 -15.52 -51.99 -29.67
N HIS A 174 -16.31 -52.69 -28.86
CA HIS A 174 -16.24 -54.15 -28.75
C HIS A 174 -16.92 -54.76 -29.98
N VAL A 175 -16.19 -55.63 -30.68
CA VAL A 175 -16.72 -56.72 -31.54
C VAL A 175 -16.07 -58.00 -31.05
#